data_AF-A0A914QAS8-F1
#
_entry.id   AF-A0A914QAS8-F1
#
_cell.length_a   1.000
_cell.length_b   1.000
_cell.length_c   1.000
_cell.angle_alpha   90.00
_cell.angle_beta   90.00
_cell.angle_gamma   90.00
#
_symmetry.space_group_name_H-M   'P 1'
#
loop_
_entity.id
_entity.type
_entity.pdbx_description
1 polymer ?
#
loop_
_entity_poly.entity_id
_entity_poly.type
_entity_poly.pdbx_seq_one_letter_code
_entity_poly.pdbx_strand_id
1 'polypeptide(L)'
;MPTTPTNNENDKLSEGENDSPSITPTHVINSILEDVTDEPEYYGELILLGYNGASETSRNHSNSRRTHRSKMVIKKKDIGNGVKKGKMISIQAPPSQSTAVQDSSRHVVSYSYNKQHTVLVEYVNDPTKDMFQVS
;
A
#
# COMPACT_ATOMS: atom_id res chain seq x y z
N MET A 1 -15.40 35.02 -60.38
CA MET A 1 -15.69 36.39 -60.88
C MET A 1 -17.17 36.46 -61.14
N PRO A 2 -17.95 37.43 -60.60
CA PRO A 2 -17.66 38.88 -60.50
C PRO A 2 -17.81 39.46 -59.06
N THR A 3 -16.89 40.31 -58.58
CA THR A 3 -16.84 41.81 -58.49
C THR A 3 -17.71 42.51 -57.42
N THR A 4 -16.99 43.16 -56.49
CA THR A 4 -17.25 44.28 -55.52
C THR A 4 -17.95 45.51 -56.17
N PRO A 5 -18.22 46.68 -55.52
CA PRO A 5 -18.05 47.13 -54.11
C PRO A 5 -19.21 48.01 -53.55
N THR A 6 -19.11 48.51 -52.30
CA THR A 6 -19.17 49.97 -51.97
C THR A 6 -18.91 50.27 -50.48
N ASN A 7 -18.17 51.36 -50.26
CA ASN A 7 -17.65 51.95 -49.03
C ASN A 7 -18.72 52.52 -48.09
N ASN A 8 -18.41 52.71 -46.80
CA ASN A 8 -18.18 54.06 -46.26
C ASN A 8 -17.75 54.06 -44.79
N GLU A 9 -16.92 55.07 -44.53
CA GLU A 9 -16.25 55.49 -43.29
C GLU A 9 -17.21 55.63 -42.10
N ASN A 10 -16.68 55.42 -40.89
CA ASN A 10 -16.75 56.43 -39.82
C ASN A 10 -15.83 56.00 -38.66
N ASP A 11 -14.71 56.71 -38.55
CA ASP A 11 -13.92 56.82 -37.33
C ASP A 11 -14.78 57.39 -36.18
N LYS A 12 -14.83 56.68 -35.06
CA LYS A 12 -15.02 57.33 -33.76
C LYS A 12 -14.39 56.49 -32.66
N LEU A 13 -13.23 56.97 -32.22
CA LEU A 13 -12.58 56.60 -30.97
C LEU A 13 -13.56 56.77 -29.80
N SER A 14 -13.75 55.71 -29.01
CA SER A 14 -14.16 55.83 -27.60
C SER A 14 -13.33 54.82 -26.81
N GLU A 15 -12.46 55.35 -25.97
CA GLU A 15 -11.73 54.60 -24.95
C GLU A 15 -12.74 53.94 -24.01
N GLY A 16 -12.62 52.61 -23.88
CA GLY A 16 -13.38 51.79 -22.96
C GLY A 16 -12.39 50.95 -22.16
N GLU A 17 -12.28 51.31 -20.89
CA GLU A 17 -11.51 50.72 -19.81
C GLU A 17 -11.82 49.21 -19.68
N ASN A 18 -10.85 48.35 -19.99
CA ASN A 18 -10.96 46.89 -19.79
C ASN A 18 -10.19 46.51 -18.52
N ASP A 19 -10.91 46.44 -17.40
CA ASP A 19 -10.45 45.74 -16.20
C ASP A 19 -10.26 44.25 -16.51
N SER A 20 -9.02 43.85 -16.76
CA SER A 20 -8.61 42.44 -16.76
C SER A 20 -8.00 42.10 -15.40
N PRO A 21 -8.48 41.08 -14.68
CA PRO A 21 -7.87 40.68 -13.42
C PRO A 21 -6.45 40.12 -13.67
N SER A 22 -5.45 40.80 -13.10
CA SER A 22 -4.07 40.35 -13.02
C SER A 22 -3.98 39.03 -12.24
N ILE A 23 -3.80 37.92 -12.94
CA ILE A 23 -3.48 36.62 -12.32
C ILE A 23 -1.98 36.64 -11.99
N THR A 24 -1.63 36.97 -10.74
CA THR A 24 -0.28 36.79 -10.22
C THR A 24 0.00 35.29 -9.99
N PRO A 25 1.10 34.73 -10.50
CA PRO A 25 1.40 33.31 -10.35
C PRO A 25 2.13 33.06 -9.01
N THR A 26 1.40 33.06 -7.91
CA THR A 26 2.00 32.83 -6.57
C THR A 26 1.38 31.62 -5.82
N HIS A 27 0.50 30.85 -6.46
CA HIS A 27 -0.22 29.74 -5.80
C HIS A 27 -0.05 28.35 -6.41
N VAL A 28 0.87 28.17 -7.36
CA VAL A 28 1.08 26.85 -8.00
C VAL A 28 2.24 26.05 -7.38
N ILE A 29 3.07 26.65 -6.53
CA ILE A 29 4.30 25.97 -6.03
C ILE A 29 4.05 25.11 -4.76
N ASN A 30 2.92 25.26 -4.07
CA ASN A 30 2.71 24.56 -2.79
C ASN A 30 2.12 23.14 -2.90
N SER A 31 2.00 22.56 -4.09
CA SER A 31 1.46 21.20 -4.26
C SER A 31 2.52 20.09 -4.38
N ILE A 32 3.82 20.40 -4.26
CA ILE A 32 4.92 19.42 -4.47
C ILE A 32 5.73 19.12 -3.18
N LEU A 33 5.43 19.76 -2.05
CA LEU A 33 5.87 19.23 -0.77
C LEU A 33 4.82 18.23 -0.29
N GLU A 34 5.03 16.96 -0.66
CA GLU A 34 4.46 15.86 0.13
C GLU A 34 4.80 16.12 1.60
N ASP A 35 3.76 16.10 2.42
CA ASP A 35 3.81 16.21 3.87
C ASP A 35 4.61 15.03 4.43
N VAL A 36 5.94 15.12 4.38
CA VAL A 36 6.84 14.26 5.14
C VAL A 36 6.73 14.73 6.59
N THR A 37 5.62 14.41 7.23
CA THR A 37 5.59 14.33 8.69
C THR A 37 6.46 13.12 9.05
N ASP A 38 7.53 13.35 9.81
CA ASP A 38 8.43 12.31 10.36
C ASP A 38 7.74 11.50 11.47
N GLU A 39 6.40 11.48 11.45
CA GLU A 39 5.58 10.78 12.41
C GLU A 39 5.50 9.31 11.98
N PRO A 40 5.81 8.36 12.87
CA PRO A 40 5.71 6.95 12.55
C PRO A 40 4.26 6.61 12.18
N GLU A 41 4.05 6.13 10.96
CA GLU A 41 2.72 5.77 10.50
C GLU A 41 2.25 4.49 11.24
N TYR A 42 1.15 4.59 11.98
CA TYR A 42 0.59 3.47 12.76
C TYR A 42 -0.62 2.87 12.04
N TYR A 43 -0.66 1.54 11.95
CA TYR A 43 -1.85 0.82 11.49
C TYR A 43 -2.86 0.57 12.62
N GLY A 44 -2.39 0.49 13.87
CA GLY A 44 -3.25 0.33 15.04
C GLY A 44 -2.63 -0.56 16.12
N GLU A 45 -3.49 -1.25 16.89
CA GLU A 45 -3.07 -2.10 18.00
C GLU A 45 -3.82 -3.43 17.97
N LEU A 46 -3.12 -4.53 18.27
CA LEU A 46 -3.68 -5.85 18.53
C LEU A 46 -3.71 -6.08 20.05
N ILE A 47 -4.91 -6.29 20.58
CA ILE A 47 -5.15 -6.52 22.01
C ILE A 47 -5.62 -7.96 22.21
N LEU A 48 -4.94 -8.71 23.07
CA LEU A 48 -5.35 -10.04 23.49
C LEU A 48 -6.37 -9.92 24.62
N LEU A 49 -7.60 -10.37 24.35
CA LEU A 49 -8.67 -10.40 25.34
C LEU A 49 -8.59 -11.69 26.17
N GLY A 50 -9.12 -11.63 27.40
CA GLY A 50 -9.21 -12.81 28.29
C GLY A 50 -7.88 -13.24 28.92
N TYR A 51 -6.80 -12.47 28.76
CA TYR A 51 -5.54 -12.70 29.47
C TYR A 51 -5.58 -12.03 30.86
N ASN A 52 -5.84 -12.83 31.90
CA ASN A 52 -5.97 -12.35 33.29
C ASN A 52 -4.61 -12.06 33.98
N GLY A 53 -3.51 -11.96 33.22
CA GLY A 53 -2.16 -11.82 33.74
C GLY A 53 -1.56 -13.15 34.22
N ALA A 54 -0.39 -13.52 33.70
CA ALA A 54 0.48 -14.42 34.46
C ALA A 54 1.16 -13.58 35.55
N SER A 55 1.10 -14.04 36.80
CA SER A 55 1.80 -13.39 37.91
C SER A 55 3.28 -13.19 37.57
N GLU A 56 3.78 -11.97 37.75
CA GLU A 56 5.16 -11.57 37.44
C GLU A 56 6.20 -12.15 38.43
N THR A 57 6.00 -13.37 38.96
CA THR A 57 6.86 -13.94 40.01
C THR A 57 7.91 -14.94 39.51
N SER A 58 8.01 -15.22 38.21
CA SER A 58 9.14 -15.99 37.64
C SER A 58 10.13 -15.08 36.92
N ARG A 59 10.65 -14.07 37.63
CA ARG A 59 11.72 -13.16 37.15
C ARG A 59 13.13 -13.73 37.35
N ASN A 60 13.25 -15.01 37.69
CA ASN A 60 14.54 -15.69 37.81
C ASN A 60 14.58 -16.84 36.81
N HIS A 61 15.38 -16.65 35.77
CA HIS A 61 16.16 -17.62 35.00
C HIS A 61 16.19 -17.20 33.53
N SER A 62 17.42 -16.92 33.10
CA SER A 62 17.94 -16.81 31.74
C SER A 62 16.96 -17.13 30.60
N ASN A 63 16.98 -16.20 29.64
CA ASN A 63 16.32 -16.20 28.33
C ASN A 63 14.92 -15.58 28.34
N SER A 64 14.85 -14.42 27.67
CA SER A 64 13.67 -13.71 27.18
C SER A 64 12.63 -14.64 26.53
N ARG A 65 11.92 -15.43 27.34
CA ARG A 65 10.75 -16.21 26.95
C ARG A 65 9.58 -15.26 26.95
N ARG A 66 9.42 -14.59 25.82
CA ARG A 66 8.22 -13.90 25.32
C ARG A 66 7.16 -13.74 26.39
N THR A 67 7.22 -12.63 27.13
CA THR A 67 6.03 -12.10 27.80
C THR A 67 4.94 -12.10 26.73
N HIS A 68 3.92 -12.95 26.85
CA HIS A 68 2.78 -12.90 25.94
C HIS A 68 2.14 -11.53 26.17
N ARG A 69 2.55 -10.55 25.37
CA ARG A 69 2.12 -9.16 25.55
C ARG A 69 0.63 -9.16 25.24
N SER A 70 -0.18 -8.73 26.20
CA SER A 70 -1.61 -8.55 26.01
C SER A 70 -1.94 -7.41 25.03
N LYS A 71 -0.93 -6.63 24.65
CA LYS A 71 -1.03 -5.52 23.69
C LYS A 71 0.19 -5.50 22.76
N MET A 72 -0.05 -5.35 21.46
CA MET A 72 0.96 -5.20 20.42
C MET A 72 0.60 -4.02 19.52
N VAL A 73 1.51 -3.05 19.36
CA VAL A 73 1.33 -1.93 18.42
C VAL A 73 1.75 -2.38 17.03
N ILE A 74 0.90 -2.15 16.04
CA ILE A 74 1.13 -2.47 14.63
C ILE A 74 1.47 -1.15 13.91
N LYS A 75 2.73 -1.02 13.49
CA LYS A 75 3.27 0.18 12.84
C LYS A 75 3.77 -0.14 11.44
N LYS A 76 3.76 0.84 10.55
CA LYS A 76 4.38 0.76 9.23
C LYS A 76 5.87 0.41 9.37
N LYS A 77 6.37 -0.43 8.47
CA LYS A 77 7.79 -0.78 8.41
C LYS A 77 8.51 0.15 7.43
N ASP A 78 9.78 0.39 7.69
CA ASP A 78 10.65 1.16 6.79
C ASP A 78 10.74 0.50 5.40
N ILE A 79 10.72 -0.84 5.38
CA ILE A 79 10.70 -1.66 4.16
C ILE A 79 9.51 -2.62 4.24
N GLY A 80 8.57 -2.45 3.31
CA GLY A 80 7.40 -3.31 3.17
C GLY A 80 7.77 -4.76 2.93
N ASN A 81 7.18 -5.66 3.70
CA ASN A 81 7.39 -7.12 3.60
C ASN A 81 6.10 -7.89 3.27
N GLY A 82 5.09 -7.19 2.76
CA GLY A 82 3.84 -7.75 2.33
C GLY A 82 4.01 -8.72 1.17
N VAL A 83 2.97 -9.49 0.91
CA VAL A 83 2.92 -10.38 -0.24
C VAL A 83 1.63 -10.19 -1.00
N LYS A 84 1.67 -10.38 -2.32
CA LYS A 84 0.51 -10.32 -3.20
C LYS A 84 0.42 -11.57 -4.07
N LYS A 85 -0.80 -11.89 -4.50
CA LYS A 85 -1.04 -13.03 -5.38
C LYS A 85 -0.23 -12.89 -6.67
N GLY A 86 0.56 -13.92 -6.96
CA GLY A 86 1.33 -14.07 -8.19
C GLY A 86 0.75 -15.17 -9.07
N LYS A 87 1.61 -16.12 -9.49
CA LYS A 87 1.26 -17.20 -10.40
C LYS A 87 0.36 -18.24 -9.74
N MET A 88 -0.57 -18.79 -10.52
CA MET A 88 -1.41 -19.92 -10.13
C MET A 88 -1.16 -21.09 -11.07
N ILE A 89 -0.97 -22.29 -10.52
CA ILE A 89 -0.69 -23.51 -11.29
C ILE A 89 -1.53 -24.66 -10.74
N SER A 90 -2.13 -25.45 -11.62
CA SER A 90 -2.73 -26.72 -11.24
C SER A 90 -1.75 -27.86 -11.53
N ILE A 91 -1.56 -28.75 -10.55
CA ILE A 91 -0.68 -29.91 -10.66
C ILE A 91 -1.45 -31.19 -10.35
N GLN A 92 -1.07 -32.28 -11.03
CA GLN A 92 -1.60 -33.60 -10.76
C GLN A 92 -0.67 -34.39 -9.82
N ALA A 93 -0.41 -33.83 -8.64
CA ALA A 93 0.42 -34.43 -7.60
C ALA A 93 0.10 -33.86 -6.21
N PRO A 94 0.53 -34.52 -5.12
CA PRO A 94 0.56 -33.92 -3.79
C PRO A 94 1.43 -32.64 -3.78
N PRO A 95 1.10 -31.64 -2.94
CA PRO A 95 1.87 -30.40 -2.87
C PRO A 95 3.34 -30.61 -2.51
N SER A 96 3.64 -31.60 -1.66
CA SER A 96 4.99 -31.90 -1.18
C SER A 96 5.97 -32.31 -2.27
N GLN A 97 5.48 -32.71 -3.46
CA GLN A 97 6.32 -33.06 -4.61
C GLN A 97 6.61 -31.86 -5.52
N SER A 98 5.95 -30.72 -5.30
CA SER A 98 6.19 -29.51 -6.08
C SER A 98 7.45 -28.80 -5.63
N THR A 99 8.35 -28.49 -6.57
CA THR A 99 9.54 -27.67 -6.30
C THR A 99 9.18 -26.29 -5.77
N ALA A 100 8.04 -25.73 -6.18
CA ALA A 100 7.57 -24.44 -5.68
C ALA A 100 7.23 -24.46 -4.18
N VAL A 101 6.77 -25.61 -3.66
CA VAL A 101 6.44 -25.79 -2.23
C VAL A 101 7.68 -26.14 -1.42
N GLN A 102 8.64 -26.84 -2.01
CA GLN A 102 9.91 -27.21 -1.36
C GLN A 102 10.89 -26.03 -1.23
N ASP A 103 10.73 -25.00 -2.06
CA ASP A 103 11.56 -23.80 -2.04
C ASP A 103 11.14 -22.86 -0.90
N SER A 104 11.97 -22.76 0.14
CA SER A 104 11.73 -21.91 1.30
C SER A 104 11.78 -20.41 1.02
N SER A 105 12.33 -20.00 -0.13
CA SER A 105 12.33 -18.59 -0.54
C SER A 105 11.00 -18.15 -1.12
N ARG A 106 10.07 -19.08 -1.38
CA ARG A 106 8.78 -18.83 -2.03
C ARG A 106 7.64 -18.97 -1.05
N HIS A 107 6.70 -18.04 -1.13
CA HIS A 107 5.44 -18.14 -0.41
C HIS A 107 4.42 -18.82 -1.30
N VAL A 108 3.96 -20.00 -0.91
CA VAL A 108 2.98 -20.78 -1.69
C VAL A 108 1.87 -21.27 -0.79
N VAL A 109 0.64 -21.09 -1.23
CA VAL A 109 -0.55 -21.69 -0.62
C VAL A 109 -1.04 -22.81 -1.53
N SER A 110 -1.29 -23.98 -0.94
CA SER A 110 -1.73 -25.18 -1.66
C SER A 110 -3.20 -25.47 -1.35
N TYR A 111 -4.00 -25.58 -2.40
CA TYR A 111 -5.41 -25.99 -2.33
C TYR A 111 -5.54 -27.37 -2.97
N SER A 112 -5.56 -28.41 -2.14
CA SER A 112 -5.72 -29.78 -2.61
C SER A 112 -7.20 -30.16 -2.66
N TYR A 113 -7.66 -30.59 -3.83
CA TYR A 113 -8.99 -31.18 -3.97
C TYR A 113 -8.99 -32.65 -3.54
N ASN A 114 -7.94 -33.39 -3.95
CA ASN A 114 -7.69 -34.76 -3.52
C ASN A 114 -6.17 -35.03 -3.47
N LYS A 115 -5.75 -36.27 -3.14
CA LYS A 115 -4.32 -36.64 -3.02
C LYS A 115 -3.52 -36.43 -4.31
N GLN A 116 -4.18 -36.36 -5.47
CA GLN A 116 -3.56 -36.31 -6.79
C GLN A 116 -3.78 -34.98 -7.49
N HIS A 117 -4.60 -34.07 -6.96
CA HIS A 117 -4.93 -32.80 -7.63
C HIS A 117 -4.83 -31.63 -6.66
N THR A 118 -3.91 -30.72 -6.96
CA THR A 118 -3.61 -29.53 -6.15
C THR A 118 -3.53 -28.29 -7.03
N VAL A 119 -4.11 -27.19 -6.55
CA VAL A 119 -3.87 -25.85 -7.09
C VAL A 119 -2.88 -25.13 -6.19
N LEU A 120 -1.76 -24.69 -6.75
CA LEU A 120 -0.75 -23.89 -6.07
C LEU A 120 -0.95 -22.42 -6.43
N VAL A 121 -1.00 -21.58 -5.40
CA VAL A 121 -1.02 -20.13 -5.55
C VAL A 121 0.25 -19.57 -4.94
N GLU A 122 1.07 -18.98 -5.78
CA GLU A 122 2.31 -18.33 -5.37
C GLU A 122 2.03 -16.89 -4.97
N TYR A 123 2.79 -16.43 -3.98
CA TYR A 123 2.75 -15.07 -3.48
C TYR A 123 4.14 -14.45 -3.65
N VAL A 124 4.15 -13.27 -4.27
CA VAL A 124 5.38 -12.50 -4.56
C VAL A 124 5.45 -11.31 -3.62
N ASN A 125 6.67 -10.77 -3.43
CA ASN A 125 6.89 -9.60 -2.58
C ASN A 125 6.04 -8.40 -3.04
N ASP A 126 5.42 -7.73 -2.07
CA ASP A 126 4.68 -6.49 -2.26
C ASP A 126 5.27 -5.41 -1.34
N PRO A 127 6.15 -4.52 -1.85
CA PRO A 127 6.80 -3.51 -1.04
C PRO A 127 5.83 -2.42 -0.55
N THR A 128 4.58 -2.43 -1.01
CA THR A 128 3.56 -1.43 -0.64
C THR A 128 2.74 -1.82 0.59
N LYS A 129 2.94 -3.02 1.12
CA LYS A 129 2.18 -3.54 2.27
C LYS A 129 3.11 -4.11 3.32
N ASP A 130 2.63 -4.16 4.55
CA ASP A 130 3.27 -4.86 5.65
C ASP A 130 2.48 -6.10 6.04
N MET A 131 3.20 -7.18 6.32
CA MET A 131 2.64 -8.42 6.83
C MET A 131 3.11 -8.68 8.27
N PHE A 132 2.14 -9.01 9.13
CA PHE A 132 2.34 -9.38 10.53
C PHE A 132 1.70 -10.75 10.77
N GLN A 133 2.44 -11.68 11.36
CA GLN A 133 1.95 -13.01 11.70
C GLN A 133 1.79 -13.14 13.20
N VAL A 134 0.62 -13.60 13.63
CA VAL A 134 0.28 -13.88 15.02
C VAL A 134 0.19 -15.40 15.18
N SER A 135 0.79 -15.95 16.24
CA SER A 135 0.86 -17.38 16.53
C SER A 135 0.63 -17.67 18.00
#